data_AF-A0A1B7IS99-F1
#
_entry.id   AF-A0A1B7IS99-F1
#
_cell.length_a   1.000
_cell.length_b   1.000
_cell.length_c   1.000
_cell.angle_alpha   90.00
_cell.angle_beta   90.00
_cell.angle_gamma   90.00
#
_symmetry.space_group_name_H-M   'P 1'
#
loop_
_entity.id
_entity.type
_entity.pdbx_description
1 polymer ?
#
loop_
_entity_poly.entity_id
_entity_poly.type
_entity_poly.pdbx_seq_one_letter_code
_entity_poly.pdbx_strand_id
1 'polypeptide(L)'
;MKQLSFLFFMFSATAWAETPDNPYLQQAQAGDSRAQFYLADTLFSAGEYQQAESWAVKSAAQGDPDAPALLAQLKIREPSAADYPQAKSLAEQAVERGSKSGQVILARILVNTQAGNPDYPKAMKLLESASQDLESDSAVDAQMFIGMLYANGVGMAQDDEKATFWFKRSSALSRTGYAEYWAGTLFLNGEKGFIAVNKQKALHWLNVSCTEGFDTGCEVFEQISNGG
;
A
#
# COMPACT_ATOMS: atom_id res chain seq x y z
N MET A 1 33.34 60.01 -2.23
CA MET A 1 32.56 58.99 -1.51
C MET A 1 31.93 58.06 -2.54
N LYS A 2 32.52 56.88 -2.78
CA LYS A 2 31.97 55.85 -3.69
C LYS A 2 31.19 54.85 -2.84
N GLN A 3 29.90 54.66 -3.15
CA GLN A 3 29.11 53.63 -2.49
C GLN A 3 29.36 52.27 -3.16
N LEU A 4 29.87 51.31 -2.38
CA LEU A 4 29.91 49.90 -2.73
C LEU A 4 28.49 49.34 -2.55
N SER A 5 27.85 48.92 -3.65
CA SER A 5 26.66 48.08 -3.57
C SER A 5 27.11 46.61 -3.50
N PHE A 6 26.94 45.98 -2.35
CA PHE A 6 27.08 44.54 -2.19
C PHE A 6 25.83 43.86 -2.77
N LEU A 7 25.98 43.12 -3.87
CA LEU A 7 24.97 42.19 -4.34
C LEU A 7 24.96 40.97 -3.42
N PHE A 8 23.91 40.83 -2.61
CA PHE A 8 23.64 39.64 -1.82
C PHE A 8 22.97 38.60 -2.74
N PHE A 9 23.71 37.60 -3.20
CA PHE A 9 23.12 36.42 -3.83
C PHE A 9 22.41 35.61 -2.73
N MET A 10 21.08 35.69 -2.67
CA MET A 10 20.30 34.73 -1.91
C MET A 10 20.32 33.40 -2.67
N PHE A 11 21.18 32.48 -2.25
CA PHE A 11 20.97 31.05 -2.51
C PHE A 11 19.76 30.63 -1.67
N SER A 12 18.59 30.56 -2.30
CA SER A 12 17.45 29.84 -1.74
C SER A 12 17.75 28.34 -1.87
N ALA A 13 18.56 27.82 -0.94
CA ALA A 13 18.65 26.40 -0.70
C ALA A 13 17.36 25.98 0.01
N THR A 14 16.34 25.59 -0.76
CA THR A 14 15.33 24.69 -0.21
C THR A 14 15.99 23.33 -0.08
N ALA A 15 16.71 23.13 1.02
CA ALA A 15 17.17 21.83 1.47
C ALA A 15 15.94 21.05 1.94
N TRP A 16 15.22 20.45 0.99
CA TRP A 16 14.25 19.40 1.30
C TRP A 16 15.08 18.19 1.71
N ALA A 17 14.65 17.51 2.78
CA ALA A 17 15.42 16.48 3.45
C ALA A 17 15.52 15.19 2.62
N GLU A 18 16.25 15.22 1.51
CA GLU A 18 16.96 14.04 1.05
C GLU A 18 17.99 13.74 2.16
N THR A 19 17.62 12.92 3.13
CA THR A 19 18.52 12.57 4.22
C THR A 19 19.78 11.96 3.60
N PRO A 20 20.98 12.50 3.87
CA PRO A 20 22.23 11.97 3.29
C PRO A 20 22.47 10.48 3.59
N ASP A 21 21.76 9.94 4.59
CA ASP A 21 21.83 8.55 5.02
C ASP A 21 20.93 7.60 4.20
N ASN A 22 20.18 8.08 3.20
CA ASN A 22 19.39 7.20 2.35
C ASN A 22 20.32 6.41 1.40
N PRO A 23 20.36 5.06 1.49
CA PRO A 23 21.32 4.24 0.73
C PRO A 23 21.10 4.29 -0.79
N TYR A 24 19.93 4.72 -1.25
CA TYR A 24 19.58 4.80 -2.67
C TYR A 24 19.89 6.16 -3.29
N LEU A 25 20.12 7.20 -2.48
CA LEU A 25 20.17 8.58 -2.95
C LEU A 25 21.24 8.83 -4.02
N GLN A 26 22.47 8.39 -3.74
CA GLN A 26 23.59 8.60 -4.66
C GLN A 26 23.35 7.94 -6.03
N GLN A 27 22.84 6.71 -6.03
CA GLN A 27 22.55 5.96 -7.26
C GLN A 27 21.34 6.54 -8.01
N ALA A 28 20.30 6.95 -7.27
CA ALA A 28 19.12 7.58 -7.84
C ALA A 28 19.48 8.91 -8.55
N GLN A 29 20.35 9.72 -7.93
CA GLN A 29 20.89 10.96 -8.52
C GLN A 29 21.80 10.68 -9.72
N ALA A 30 22.51 9.55 -9.73
CA ALA A 30 23.29 9.09 -10.87
C ALA A 30 22.41 8.55 -12.03
N GLY A 31 21.10 8.45 -11.85
CA GLY A 31 20.14 8.06 -12.88
C GLY A 31 19.68 6.61 -12.81
N ASP A 32 20.14 5.81 -11.85
CA ASP A 32 19.75 4.40 -11.75
C ASP A 32 18.24 4.26 -11.48
N SER A 33 17.51 3.66 -12.42
CA SER A 33 16.04 3.56 -12.35
C SER A 33 15.54 2.82 -11.11
N ARG A 34 16.28 1.80 -10.64
CA ARG A 34 15.85 0.99 -9.51
C ARG A 34 16.10 1.69 -8.18
N ALA A 35 17.25 2.36 -8.04
CA ALA A 35 17.53 3.22 -6.91
C ALA A 35 16.54 4.38 -6.82
N GLN A 36 16.10 4.95 -7.95
CA GLN A 36 15.03 5.95 -7.97
C GLN A 36 13.71 5.38 -7.44
N PHE A 37 13.35 4.15 -7.81
CA PHE A 37 12.17 3.49 -7.26
C PHE A 37 12.30 3.28 -5.74
N TYR A 38 13.41 2.70 -5.26
CA TYR A 38 13.60 2.44 -3.83
C TYR A 38 13.67 3.72 -3.00
N LEU A 39 14.27 4.78 -3.54
CA LEU A 39 14.23 6.10 -2.92
C LEU A 39 12.79 6.61 -2.83
N ALA A 40 12.00 6.48 -3.91
CA ALA A 40 10.60 6.86 -3.92
C ALA A 40 9.77 6.09 -2.88
N ASP A 41 9.98 4.77 -2.77
CA ASP A 41 9.30 3.91 -1.80
C ASP A 41 9.68 4.25 -0.35
N THR A 42 10.96 4.55 -0.10
CA THR A 42 11.44 5.01 1.21
C THR A 42 10.77 6.35 1.59
N LEU A 43 10.72 7.29 0.65
CA LEU A 43 10.07 8.59 0.84
C LEU A 43 8.55 8.44 1.04
N PHE A 44 7.92 7.50 0.34
CA PHE A 44 6.51 7.19 0.53
C PHE A 44 6.25 6.71 1.96
N SER A 45 7.06 5.78 2.45
CA SER A 45 6.99 5.24 3.82
C SER A 45 7.27 6.32 4.89
N ALA A 46 8.11 7.31 4.57
CA ALA A 46 8.39 8.47 5.42
C ALA A 46 7.27 9.54 5.38
N GLY A 47 6.25 9.39 4.52
CA GLY A 47 5.19 10.37 4.33
C GLY A 47 5.58 11.56 3.43
N GLU A 48 6.74 11.50 2.77
CA GLU A 48 7.27 12.53 1.87
C GLU A 48 6.72 12.33 0.44
N TYR A 49 5.40 12.30 0.33
CA TYR A 49 4.70 11.82 -0.86
C TYR A 49 4.98 12.59 -2.15
N GLN A 50 5.23 13.91 -2.05
CA GLN A 50 5.56 14.72 -3.24
C GLN A 50 6.94 14.37 -3.81
N GLN A 51 7.90 14.08 -2.93
CA GLN A 51 9.24 13.65 -3.35
C GLN A 51 9.19 12.20 -3.84
N ALA A 52 8.41 11.33 -3.17
CA ALA A 52 8.13 9.98 -3.63
C ALA A 52 7.57 9.98 -5.06
N GLU A 53 6.54 10.79 -5.34
CA GLU A 53 5.97 10.91 -6.68
C GLU A 53 7.01 11.37 -7.70
N SER A 54 7.82 12.37 -7.35
CA SER A 54 8.87 12.91 -8.24
C SER A 54 9.91 11.86 -8.63
N TRP A 55 10.36 11.04 -7.67
CA TRP A 55 11.32 9.97 -7.94
C TRP A 55 10.69 8.77 -8.65
N ALA A 56 9.45 8.39 -8.30
CA ALA A 56 8.72 7.34 -8.99
C ALA A 56 8.44 7.69 -10.46
N VAL A 57 8.14 8.96 -10.79
CA VAL A 57 8.00 9.41 -12.19
C VAL A 57 9.29 9.23 -12.97
N LYS A 58 10.45 9.60 -12.40
CA LYS A 58 11.75 9.41 -13.04
C LYS A 58 12.04 7.93 -13.31
N SER A 59 11.77 7.08 -12.31
CA SER A 59 11.95 5.63 -12.42
C SER A 59 11.02 5.02 -13.48
N ALA A 60 9.73 5.38 -13.46
CA ALA A 60 8.72 4.90 -14.40
C ALA A 60 9.03 5.31 -15.86
N ALA A 61 9.61 6.50 -16.07
CA ALA A 61 10.03 6.97 -17.39
C ALA A 61 11.18 6.15 -17.99
N GLN A 62 11.97 5.46 -17.14
CA GLN A 62 13.04 4.55 -17.55
C GLN A 62 12.58 3.11 -17.71
N GLY A 63 11.30 2.82 -17.46
CA GLY A 63 10.72 1.49 -17.65
C GLY A 63 10.76 0.59 -16.43
N ASP A 64 11.06 1.10 -15.23
CA ASP A 64 10.92 0.30 -14.00
C ASP A 64 9.48 -0.23 -13.88
N PRO A 65 9.30 -1.53 -13.56
CA PRO A 65 8.00 -2.17 -13.54
C PRO A 65 7.15 -1.75 -12.33
N ASP A 66 7.76 -1.46 -11.18
CA ASP A 66 7.07 -1.21 -9.92
C ASP A 66 6.73 0.27 -9.71
N ALA A 67 7.49 1.18 -10.33
CA ALA A 67 7.26 2.61 -10.21
C ALA A 67 5.82 3.05 -10.58
N PRO A 68 5.18 2.53 -11.65
CA PRO A 68 3.77 2.83 -11.91
C PRO A 68 2.82 2.31 -10.81
N ALA A 69 3.15 1.21 -10.12
CA ALA A 69 2.34 0.71 -9.00
C ALA A 69 2.38 1.68 -7.80
N LEU A 70 3.56 2.22 -7.48
CA LEU A 70 3.71 3.24 -6.44
C LEU A 70 2.97 4.54 -6.81
N LEU A 71 3.05 4.96 -8.07
CA LEU A 71 2.26 6.10 -8.57
C LEU A 71 0.76 5.84 -8.44
N ALA A 72 0.29 4.63 -8.78
CA ALA A 72 -1.12 4.25 -8.60
C ALA A 72 -1.53 4.30 -7.12
N GLN A 73 -0.69 3.79 -6.21
CA GLN A 73 -0.92 3.83 -4.77
C GLN A 73 -1.03 5.26 -4.24
N LEU A 74 -0.16 6.17 -4.70
CA LEU A 74 -0.22 7.59 -4.37
C LEU A 74 -1.58 8.21 -4.77
N LYS A 75 -2.15 7.82 -5.92
CA LYS A 75 -3.46 8.33 -6.39
C LYS A 75 -4.65 7.82 -5.58
N ILE A 76 -4.50 6.73 -4.81
CA ILE A 76 -5.58 6.17 -3.96
C ILE A 76 -5.27 6.20 -2.46
N ARG A 77 -4.19 6.87 -2.05
CA ARG A 77 -3.77 6.97 -0.64
C ARG A 77 -4.89 7.55 0.24
N GLU A 78 -5.57 8.57 -0.26
CA GLU A 78 -6.67 9.24 0.44
C GLU A 78 -7.99 8.94 -0.28
N PRO A 79 -8.78 7.94 0.17
CA PRO A 79 -9.97 7.51 -0.55
C PRO A 79 -11.03 8.60 -0.79
N SER A 80 -11.00 9.70 -0.03
CA SER A 80 -11.88 10.86 -0.20
C SER A 80 -11.46 11.81 -1.34
N ALA A 81 -10.18 11.81 -1.71
CA ALA A 81 -9.58 12.66 -2.74
C ALA A 81 -8.94 11.85 -3.88
N ALA A 82 -9.21 10.54 -3.92
CA ALA A 82 -8.55 9.60 -4.81
C ALA A 82 -8.99 9.73 -6.28
N ASP A 83 -8.03 9.55 -7.19
CA ASP A 83 -8.27 9.41 -8.63
C ASP A 83 -8.14 7.95 -9.03
N TYR A 84 -9.21 7.18 -8.81
CA TYR A 84 -9.25 5.76 -9.15
C TYR A 84 -9.09 5.47 -10.66
N PRO A 85 -9.68 6.24 -11.59
CA PRO A 85 -9.42 6.06 -13.02
C PRO A 85 -7.95 6.19 -13.39
N GLN A 86 -7.25 7.23 -12.91
CA GLN A 86 -5.82 7.38 -13.16
C GLN A 86 -5.01 6.28 -12.48
N ALA A 87 -5.34 5.94 -11.23
CA ALA A 87 -4.68 4.86 -10.50
C ALA A 87 -4.81 3.52 -11.23
N LYS A 88 -5.99 3.23 -11.78
CA LYS A 88 -6.24 2.00 -12.53
C LYS A 88 -5.33 1.90 -13.76
N SER A 89 -5.23 2.98 -14.53
CA SER A 89 -4.36 3.05 -15.71
C SER A 89 -2.88 2.82 -15.35
N LEU A 90 -2.40 3.44 -14.27
CA LEU A 90 -1.04 3.26 -13.76
C LEU A 90 -0.79 1.83 -13.26
N ALA A 91 -1.76 1.22 -12.57
CA ALA A 91 -1.64 -0.14 -12.08
C ALA A 91 -1.72 -1.18 -13.21
N GLU A 92 -2.54 -0.94 -14.25
CA GLU A 92 -2.56 -1.74 -15.47
C GLU A 92 -1.20 -1.68 -16.19
N GLN A 93 -0.61 -0.48 -16.31
CA GLN A 93 0.75 -0.32 -16.84
C GLN A 93 1.80 -1.09 -16.00
N ALA A 94 1.70 -1.09 -14.67
CA ALA A 94 2.61 -1.86 -13.81
C ALA A 94 2.49 -3.38 -14.09
N VAL A 95 1.26 -3.89 -14.21
CA VAL A 95 0.99 -5.30 -14.51
C VAL A 95 1.52 -5.69 -15.90
N GLU A 96 1.35 -4.84 -16.90
CA GLU A 96 1.89 -5.06 -18.26
C GLU A 96 3.41 -5.17 -18.26
N ARG A 97 4.09 -4.46 -17.35
CA ARG A 97 5.55 -4.52 -17.14
C ARG A 97 5.99 -5.68 -16.23
N GLY A 98 5.06 -6.50 -15.75
CA GLY A 98 5.34 -7.67 -14.92
C GLY A 98 5.46 -7.40 -13.42
N SER A 99 5.05 -6.22 -12.93
CA SER A 99 5.10 -5.90 -11.50
C SER A 99 4.10 -6.69 -10.67
N LYS A 100 4.60 -7.39 -9.65
CA LYS A 100 3.77 -8.08 -8.65
C LYS A 100 3.06 -7.08 -7.73
N SER A 101 3.72 -6.00 -7.34
CA SER A 101 3.09 -4.87 -6.64
C SER A 101 1.97 -4.26 -7.47
N GLY A 102 2.17 -4.14 -8.79
CA GLY A 102 1.13 -3.74 -9.74
C GLY A 102 -0.09 -4.65 -9.71
N GLN A 103 0.10 -5.97 -9.62
CA GLN A 103 -1.01 -6.94 -9.51
C GLN A 103 -1.83 -6.72 -8.23
N VAL A 104 -1.16 -6.50 -7.10
CA VAL A 104 -1.81 -6.23 -5.81
C VAL A 104 -2.60 -4.91 -5.85
N ILE A 105 -1.96 -3.82 -6.30
CA ILE A 105 -2.60 -2.51 -6.38
C ILE A 105 -3.78 -2.52 -7.36
N LEU A 106 -3.63 -3.15 -8.53
CA LEU A 106 -4.73 -3.28 -9.49
C LEU A 106 -5.88 -4.09 -8.88
N ALA A 107 -5.61 -5.18 -8.16
CA ALA A 107 -6.65 -5.94 -7.50
C ALA A 107 -7.43 -5.10 -6.47
N ARG A 108 -6.75 -4.31 -5.62
CA ARG A 108 -7.39 -3.38 -4.68
C ARG A 108 -8.27 -2.36 -5.40
N ILE A 109 -7.80 -1.83 -6.53
CA ILE A 109 -8.58 -0.88 -7.35
C ILE A 109 -9.81 -1.55 -7.94
N LEU A 110 -9.68 -2.77 -8.48
CA LEU A 110 -10.75 -3.49 -9.14
C LEU A 110 -11.89 -3.92 -8.21
N VAL A 111 -11.67 -3.99 -6.90
CA VAL A 111 -12.73 -4.31 -5.93
C VAL A 111 -13.39 -3.07 -5.33
N ASN A 112 -12.91 -1.87 -5.69
CA ASN A 112 -13.43 -0.62 -5.19
C ASN A 112 -14.41 0.02 -6.19
N THR A 113 -15.62 0.34 -5.73
CA THR A 113 -16.67 0.94 -6.60
C THR A 113 -16.32 2.33 -7.12
N GLN A 114 -15.34 3.02 -6.52
CA GLN A 114 -14.85 4.30 -7.03
C GLN A 114 -14.06 4.15 -8.34
N ALA A 115 -13.61 2.94 -8.68
CA ALA A 115 -12.97 2.60 -9.96
C ALA A 115 -13.95 2.16 -11.06
N GLY A 116 -15.26 2.24 -10.81
CA GLY A 116 -16.32 1.76 -11.68
C GLY A 116 -16.93 0.45 -11.16
N ASN A 117 -17.42 -0.39 -12.07
CA ASN A 117 -18.01 -1.68 -11.70
C ASN A 117 -16.90 -2.63 -11.20
N PRO A 118 -17.00 -3.16 -9.97
CA PRO A 118 -15.98 -4.05 -9.44
C PRO A 118 -15.83 -5.36 -10.23
N ASP A 119 -14.60 -5.85 -10.34
CA ASP A 119 -14.24 -7.12 -10.99
C ASP A 119 -13.46 -8.02 -10.02
N TYR A 120 -14.21 -8.65 -9.12
CA TYR A 120 -13.68 -9.55 -8.10
C TYR A 120 -12.97 -10.79 -8.68
N PRO A 121 -13.48 -11.47 -9.74
CA PRO A 121 -12.77 -12.59 -10.34
C PRO A 121 -11.40 -12.20 -10.90
N LYS A 122 -11.27 -11.06 -11.58
CA LYS A 122 -9.98 -10.57 -12.07
C LYS A 122 -9.06 -10.19 -10.92
N ALA A 123 -9.57 -9.52 -9.88
CA ALA A 123 -8.82 -9.17 -8.69
C ALA A 123 -8.24 -10.41 -8.00
N MET A 124 -9.06 -11.45 -7.78
CA MET A 124 -8.62 -12.71 -7.17
C MET A 124 -7.49 -13.36 -7.99
N LYS A 125 -7.63 -13.44 -9.32
CA LYS A 125 -6.59 -14.02 -10.19
C LYS A 125 -5.26 -13.26 -10.12
N LEU A 126 -5.31 -11.92 -10.04
CA LEU A 126 -4.12 -11.09 -9.90
C LEU A 126 -3.42 -11.35 -8.55
N LEU A 127 -4.19 -11.42 -7.46
CA LEU A 127 -3.66 -11.69 -6.13
C LEU A 127 -3.10 -13.11 -6.02
N GLU A 128 -3.78 -14.11 -6.56
CA GLU A 128 -3.28 -15.50 -6.61
C GLU A 128 -1.91 -15.54 -7.32
N SER A 129 -1.77 -14.87 -8.47
CA SER A 129 -0.50 -14.74 -9.18
C SER A 129 0.58 -14.01 -8.36
N ALA A 130 0.22 -12.95 -7.64
CA ALA A 130 1.15 -12.20 -6.79
C ALA A 130 1.57 -12.97 -5.53
N SER A 131 0.73 -13.89 -5.04
CA SER A 131 0.97 -14.67 -3.83
C SER A 131 1.89 -15.88 -4.00
N GLN A 132 2.26 -16.24 -5.24
CA GLN A 132 3.00 -17.47 -5.56
C GLN A 132 4.49 -17.41 -5.19
N ASP A 133 5.10 -16.23 -5.27
CA ASP A 133 6.52 -16.04 -4.98
C ASP A 133 6.69 -15.58 -3.53
N LEU A 134 6.91 -16.51 -2.61
CA LEU A 134 6.95 -16.25 -1.17
C LEU A 134 8.16 -15.40 -0.74
N GLU A 135 9.17 -15.25 -1.61
CA GLU A 135 10.33 -14.38 -1.37
C GLU A 135 10.07 -12.93 -1.81
N SER A 136 8.96 -12.66 -2.50
CA SER A 136 8.55 -11.32 -2.91
C SER A 136 7.77 -10.63 -1.80
N ASP A 137 8.13 -9.39 -1.48
CA ASP A 137 7.37 -8.55 -0.54
C ASP A 137 5.88 -8.43 -0.93
N SER A 138 5.57 -8.49 -2.23
CA SER A 138 4.19 -8.45 -2.73
C SER A 138 3.35 -9.67 -2.31
N ALA A 139 3.97 -10.80 -1.96
CA ALA A 139 3.24 -12.00 -1.54
C ALA A 139 2.54 -11.81 -0.19
N VAL A 140 3.13 -11.01 0.71
CA VAL A 140 2.49 -10.62 1.98
C VAL A 140 1.17 -9.92 1.66
N ASP A 141 1.24 -8.77 0.97
CA ASP A 141 0.06 -7.97 0.64
C ASP A 141 -0.97 -8.74 -0.19
N ALA A 142 -0.52 -9.56 -1.15
CA ALA A 142 -1.41 -10.37 -1.96
C ALA A 142 -2.23 -11.34 -1.10
N GLN A 143 -1.58 -12.04 -0.16
CA GLN A 143 -2.24 -12.97 0.75
C GLN A 143 -3.17 -12.24 1.73
N MET A 144 -2.78 -11.06 2.23
CA MET A 144 -3.66 -10.19 3.04
C MET A 144 -4.93 -9.84 2.27
N PHE A 145 -4.81 -9.39 1.01
CA PHE A 145 -5.97 -9.01 0.22
C PHE A 145 -6.85 -10.21 -0.14
N ILE A 146 -6.30 -11.39 -0.43
CA ILE A 146 -7.11 -12.61 -0.63
C ILE A 146 -7.93 -12.90 0.62
N GLY A 147 -7.29 -12.86 1.80
CA GLY A 147 -7.98 -13.04 3.07
C GLY A 147 -9.10 -12.02 3.27
N MET A 148 -8.85 -10.75 2.91
CA MET A 148 -9.84 -9.68 2.99
C MET A 148 -11.04 -9.89 2.07
N LEU A 149 -10.84 -10.41 0.85
CA LEU A 149 -11.95 -10.68 -0.07
C LEU A 149 -12.90 -11.74 0.51
N TYR A 150 -12.35 -12.82 1.08
CA TYR A 150 -13.14 -13.84 1.76
C TYR A 150 -13.81 -13.32 3.05
N ALA A 151 -13.10 -12.52 3.86
CA ALA A 151 -13.63 -11.95 5.10
C ALA A 151 -14.74 -10.92 4.84
N ASN A 152 -14.62 -10.13 3.76
CA ASN A 152 -15.59 -9.09 3.43
C ASN A 152 -16.91 -9.70 2.92
N GLY A 153 -16.83 -10.70 2.04
CA GLY A 153 -18.02 -11.35 1.47
C GLY A 153 -18.82 -10.48 0.51
N VAL A 154 -18.18 -9.47 -0.09
CA VAL A 154 -18.78 -8.64 -1.14
C VAL A 154 -18.18 -9.07 -2.48
N GLY A 155 -19.03 -9.29 -3.48
CA GLY A 155 -18.62 -9.79 -4.80
C GLY A 155 -18.27 -11.29 -4.84
N MET A 156 -18.17 -11.93 -3.67
CA MET A 156 -18.05 -13.37 -3.47
C MET A 156 -18.64 -13.77 -2.11
N ALA A 157 -18.90 -15.07 -1.89
CA ALA A 157 -19.41 -15.54 -0.61
C ALA A 157 -18.37 -15.35 0.51
N GLN A 158 -18.83 -14.92 1.69
CA GLN A 158 -17.98 -14.86 2.88
C GLN A 158 -17.52 -16.27 3.28
N ASP A 159 -16.24 -16.39 3.65
CA ASP A 159 -15.62 -17.65 4.06
C ASP A 159 -14.50 -17.34 5.08
N ASP A 160 -14.87 -17.24 6.35
CA ASP A 160 -13.93 -16.82 7.40
C ASP A 160 -12.84 -17.88 7.66
N GLU A 161 -13.09 -19.15 7.35
CA GLU A 161 -12.07 -20.21 7.42
C GLU A 161 -10.98 -19.99 6.36
N LYS A 162 -11.37 -19.72 5.10
CA LYS A 162 -10.39 -19.36 4.06
C LYS A 162 -9.71 -18.05 4.36
N ALA A 163 -10.44 -17.05 4.84
CA ALA A 163 -9.83 -15.78 5.23
C ALA A 163 -8.75 -15.99 6.29
N THR A 164 -9.04 -16.77 7.35
CA THR A 164 -8.07 -17.13 8.39
C THR A 164 -6.86 -17.86 7.80
N PHE A 165 -7.07 -18.82 6.89
CA PHE A 165 -5.97 -19.52 6.22
C PHE A 165 -5.04 -18.55 5.48
N TRP A 166 -5.59 -17.61 4.72
CA TRP A 166 -4.80 -16.64 3.95
C TRP A 166 -4.11 -15.61 4.83
N PHE A 167 -4.78 -15.08 5.85
CA PHE A 167 -4.16 -14.16 6.81
C PHE A 167 -2.99 -14.82 7.55
N LYS A 168 -3.14 -16.06 8.03
CA LYS A 168 -2.04 -16.78 8.70
C LYS A 168 -0.83 -16.98 7.80
N ARG A 169 -1.04 -17.27 6.51
CA ARG A 169 0.06 -17.37 5.53
C ARG A 169 0.79 -16.04 5.36
N SER A 170 0.03 -14.94 5.27
CA SER A 170 0.61 -13.60 5.20
C SER A 170 1.39 -13.23 6.47
N SER A 171 0.81 -13.51 7.64
CA SER A 171 1.42 -13.24 8.94
C SER A 171 2.70 -14.07 9.14
N ALA A 172 2.77 -15.28 8.59
CA ALA A 172 3.97 -16.12 8.63
C ALA A 172 5.14 -15.57 7.78
N LEU A 173 4.85 -14.78 6.74
CA LEU A 173 5.86 -14.08 5.93
C LEU A 173 6.24 -12.71 6.50
N SER A 174 5.52 -12.23 7.52
CA SER A 174 5.71 -10.90 8.10
C SER A 174 5.83 -10.97 9.62
N ARG A 175 4.74 -10.72 10.35
CA ARG A 175 4.66 -10.85 11.80
C ARG A 175 3.40 -11.63 12.17
N THR A 176 3.55 -12.65 13.02
CA THR A 176 2.44 -13.48 13.50
C THR A 176 1.29 -12.61 14.02
N GLY A 177 0.07 -12.86 13.53
CA GLY A 177 -1.15 -12.13 13.89
C GLY A 177 -1.32 -10.72 13.25
N TYR A 178 -0.36 -10.24 12.44
CA TYR A 178 -0.42 -8.90 11.87
C TYR A 178 -1.50 -8.74 10.77
N ALA A 179 -1.66 -9.71 9.89
CA ALA A 179 -2.66 -9.63 8.81
C ALA A 179 -4.09 -9.63 9.36
N GLU A 180 -4.33 -10.38 10.43
CA GLU A 180 -5.60 -10.44 11.16
C GLU A 180 -5.88 -9.11 11.87
N TYR A 181 -4.85 -8.50 12.48
CA TYR A 181 -4.95 -7.15 13.05
C TYR A 181 -5.30 -6.12 11.97
N TRP A 182 -4.59 -6.15 10.85
CA TRP A 182 -4.86 -5.27 9.70
C TRP A 182 -6.30 -5.44 9.22
N ALA A 183 -6.80 -6.68 9.12
CA ALA A 183 -8.18 -6.91 8.71
C ALA A 183 -9.19 -6.34 9.72
N GLY A 184 -8.95 -6.54 11.01
CA GLY A 184 -9.78 -6.00 12.09
C GLY A 184 -9.84 -4.47 12.07
N THR A 185 -8.71 -3.81 11.89
CA THR A 185 -8.65 -2.34 11.78
C THR A 185 -9.32 -1.82 10.51
N LEU A 186 -9.24 -2.54 9.39
CA LEU A 186 -9.92 -2.15 8.16
C LEU A 186 -11.44 -2.25 8.29
N PHE A 187 -11.98 -3.27 8.96
CA PHE A 187 -13.41 -3.33 9.28
C PHE A 187 -13.84 -2.29 10.31
N LEU A 188 -12.95 -1.89 11.22
CA LEU A 188 -13.24 -0.85 12.21
C LEU A 188 -13.39 0.53 11.55
N ASN A 189 -12.47 0.86 10.63
CA ASN A 189 -12.41 2.18 10.00
C ASN A 189 -13.23 2.25 8.71
N GLY A 190 -13.40 1.12 8.02
CA GLY A 190 -13.94 1.05 6.67
C GLY A 190 -12.96 1.57 5.62
N GLU A 191 -13.28 1.26 4.36
CA GLU A 191 -12.64 1.84 3.19
C GLU A 191 -13.75 2.18 2.18
N LYS A 192 -13.92 3.47 1.89
CA LYS A 192 -14.97 3.94 0.99
C LYS A 192 -14.90 3.22 -0.36
N GLY A 193 -16.02 2.60 -0.74
CA GLY A 193 -16.18 1.88 -1.99
C GLY A 193 -15.73 0.42 -1.96
N PHE A 194 -15.17 -0.08 -0.85
CA PHE A 194 -14.74 -1.47 -0.72
C PHE A 194 -15.19 -2.13 0.60
N ILE A 195 -14.80 -1.56 1.75
CA ILE A 195 -15.10 -2.12 3.09
C ILE A 195 -16.06 -1.20 3.85
N ALA A 196 -17.22 -1.72 4.24
CA ALA A 196 -18.10 -1.01 5.16
C ALA A 196 -17.60 -1.15 6.61
N VAL A 197 -17.76 -0.09 7.42
CA VAL A 197 -17.52 -0.17 8.87
C VAL A 197 -18.38 -1.28 9.47
N ASN A 198 -17.74 -2.22 10.16
CA ASN A 198 -18.39 -3.36 10.79
C ASN A 198 -17.68 -3.73 12.09
N LYS A 199 -18.22 -3.25 13.22
CA LYS A 199 -17.67 -3.50 14.56
C LYS A 199 -17.58 -4.99 14.91
N GLN A 200 -18.54 -5.81 14.45
CA GLN A 200 -18.54 -7.24 14.76
C GLN A 200 -17.40 -7.96 14.03
N LYS A 201 -17.23 -7.70 12.73
CA LYS A 201 -16.08 -8.25 11.97
C LYS A 201 -14.76 -7.72 12.51
N ALA A 202 -14.69 -6.44 12.90
CA ALA A 202 -13.51 -5.87 13.54
C ALA A 202 -13.12 -6.64 14.81
N LEU A 203 -14.06 -6.83 15.74
CA LEU A 203 -13.84 -7.60 16.97
C LEU A 203 -13.45 -9.05 16.69
N HIS A 204 -14.07 -9.69 15.70
CA HIS A 204 -13.70 -11.05 15.30
C HIS A 204 -12.23 -11.15 14.88
N TRP A 205 -11.80 -10.34 13.91
CA TRP A 205 -10.43 -10.41 13.38
C TRP A 205 -9.37 -9.92 14.38
N LEU A 206 -9.69 -8.93 15.22
CA LEU A 206 -8.81 -8.50 16.31
C LEU A 206 -8.65 -9.60 17.38
N ASN A 207 -9.72 -10.35 17.69
CA ASN A 207 -9.63 -11.49 18.60
C ASN A 207 -8.76 -12.62 18.02
N VAL A 208 -8.89 -12.90 16.72
CA VAL A 208 -8.00 -13.88 16.04
C VAL A 208 -6.55 -13.41 16.13
N SER A 209 -6.28 -12.14 15.81
CA SER A 209 -4.96 -11.52 15.92
C SER A 209 -4.36 -11.67 17.34
N CYS A 210 -5.15 -11.36 18.37
CA CYS A 210 -4.76 -11.53 19.77
C CYS A 210 -4.45 -12.98 20.12
N THR A 211 -5.26 -13.93 19.64
CA THR A 211 -5.07 -15.36 19.89
C THR A 211 -3.79 -15.90 19.25
N GLU A 212 -3.36 -15.33 18.12
CA GLU A 212 -2.08 -15.64 17.48
C GLU A 212 -0.87 -14.99 18.19
N GLY A 213 -1.10 -14.18 19.24
CA GLY A 213 -0.07 -13.55 20.05
C GLY A 213 0.37 -12.16 19.59
N PHE A 214 -0.44 -11.46 18.79
CA PHE A 214 -0.17 -10.08 18.40
C PHE A 214 -0.78 -9.12 19.43
N ASP A 215 0.05 -8.65 20.38
CA ASP A 215 -0.38 -7.85 21.54
C ASP A 215 -1.23 -6.62 21.16
N THR A 216 -0.86 -5.89 20.10
CA THR A 216 -1.64 -4.74 19.62
C THR A 216 -3.05 -5.12 19.17
N GLY A 217 -3.24 -6.36 18.69
CA GLY A 217 -4.56 -6.92 18.41
C GLY A 217 -5.40 -7.09 19.68
N CYS A 218 -4.80 -7.57 20.77
CA CYS A 218 -5.45 -7.70 22.08
C CYS A 218 -5.86 -6.33 22.63
N GLU A 219 -4.94 -5.35 22.62
CA GLU A 219 -5.17 -4.00 23.12
C GLU A 219 -6.36 -3.33 22.43
N VAL A 220 -6.39 -3.38 21.09
CA VAL A 220 -7.47 -2.77 20.30
C VAL A 220 -8.79 -3.55 20.48
N PHE A 221 -8.74 -4.89 20.59
CA PHE A 221 -9.92 -5.70 20.90
C PHE A 221 -10.55 -5.29 22.25
N GLU A 222 -9.74 -5.16 23.29
CA GLU A 222 -10.18 -4.76 24.63
C GLU A 222 -10.75 -3.34 24.63
N GLN A 223 -10.08 -2.39 23.98
CA GLN A 223 -10.54 -1.00 23.87
C GLN A 223 -11.95 -0.91 23.25
N ILE A 224 -12.18 -1.65 22.16
CA ILE A 224 -13.46 -1.64 21.43
C ILE A 224 -14.56 -2.38 22.21
N SER A 225 -14.19 -3.45 22.93
CA SER A 225 -15.10 -4.26 23.75
C SER A 225 -15.58 -3.51 24.99
N ASN A 226 -14.71 -2.70 25.60
CA ASN A 226 -15.01 -1.94 26.82
C ASN A 226 -15.73 -0.60 26.55
N GLY A 227 -16.05 -0.30 25.27
CA GLY A 227 -16.87 0.85 24.91
C GLY A 227 -16.16 2.19 25.00
N GLY A 228 -14.91 2.25 24.53
CA GLY A 228 -14.05 3.45 24.54
C GLY A 228 -14.73 4.78 24.18
#